data_AF-A0A2V8HEV7-F1
#
_entry.id   AF-A0A2V8HEV7-F1
#
_cell.length_a   1.000
_cell.length_b   1.000
_cell.length_c   1.000
_cell.angle_alpha   90.00
_cell.angle_beta   90.00
_cell.angle_gamma   90.00
#
_symmetry.space_group_name_H-M   'P 1'
#
loop_
_entity.id
_entity.type
_entity.pdbx_description
1 polymer ?
#
loop_
_entity_poly.entity_id
_entity_poly.type
_entity_poly.pdbx_seq_one_letter_code
_entity_poly.pdbx_strand_id
1 'polypeptide(L)'
;MNTPANALGSQRPGHAIDALAAGCAAAFIVILGIAAYWDRTIRVLHVFESLPFIVAAVLCLRQHKVGYMLGAASGAFWLWMAGTLTTFVRNGFERVAMLLRTGHVDRPDILIAAPAACVTGGLVFFSLWGYSRARNKTWSDLGLFAAATVAVAAFFVAIFAAFAPQYLGMFKHLFGA
;
A
#
# COMPACT_ATOMS: atom_id res chain seq x y z
N MET A 1 11.54 20.87 47.07
CA MET A 1 10.74 21.24 45.89
C MET A 1 11.19 20.35 44.74
N ASN A 2 10.37 19.34 44.39
CA ASN A 2 10.67 18.42 43.29
C ASN A 2 9.94 18.91 42.05
N THR A 3 10.69 19.33 41.03
CA THR A 3 10.18 19.64 39.70
C THR A 3 9.87 18.33 38.97
N PRO A 4 8.63 18.07 38.52
CA PRO A 4 8.39 16.95 37.61
C PRO A 4 8.94 17.33 36.24
N ALA A 5 10.10 16.78 35.89
CA ALA A 5 10.64 16.88 34.55
C ALA A 5 9.76 16.07 33.59
N ASN A 6 9.06 16.81 32.73
CA ASN A 6 8.39 16.41 31.49
C ASN A 6 8.72 14.99 31.00
N ALA A 7 7.82 14.05 31.27
CA ALA A 7 7.71 12.77 30.57
C ALA A 7 6.92 12.90 29.25
N LEU A 8 7.08 14.02 28.53
CA LEU A 8 6.63 14.12 27.15
C LEU A 8 7.72 13.47 26.30
N GLY A 9 7.58 12.14 26.16
CA GLY A 9 8.54 11.25 25.54
C GLY A 9 9.09 11.79 24.23
N SER A 10 10.41 11.88 24.17
CA SER A 10 11.15 12.03 22.93
C SER A 10 10.92 10.76 22.10
N GLN A 11 9.81 10.72 21.36
CA GLN A 11 9.60 9.73 20.33
C GLN A 11 10.79 9.84 19.38
N ARG A 12 11.73 8.89 19.46
CA ARG A 12 12.87 8.88 18.56
C ARG A 12 12.31 8.92 17.15
N PRO A 13 12.80 9.80 16.26
CA PRO A 13 12.21 10.00 14.94
C PRO A 13 12.09 8.71 14.11
N GLY A 14 12.78 7.63 14.49
CA GLY A 14 12.61 6.30 13.89
C GLY A 14 11.19 5.77 14.04
N HIS A 15 10.66 5.78 15.26
CA HIS A 15 9.33 5.26 15.57
C HIS A 15 8.21 5.99 14.81
N ALA A 16 8.36 7.29 14.55
CA ALA A 16 7.37 8.06 13.82
C ALA A 16 7.24 7.62 12.35
N ILE A 17 8.36 7.40 11.65
CA ILE A 17 8.35 6.93 10.25
C ILE A 17 7.80 5.51 10.16
N ASP A 18 8.17 4.65 11.11
CA ASP A 18 7.68 3.27 11.18
C ASP A 18 6.16 3.22 11.38
N ALA A 19 5.65 4.09 12.27
CA ALA A 19 4.23 4.26 12.51
C ALA A 19 3.50 4.86 11.31
N LEU A 20 4.12 5.79 10.57
CA LEU A 20 3.54 6.34 9.33
C LEU A 20 3.44 5.28 8.24
N ALA A 21 4.48 4.46 8.03
CA ALA A 21 4.42 3.35 7.09
C ALA A 21 3.33 2.33 7.46
N ALA A 22 3.28 1.93 8.74
CA ALA A 22 2.24 1.03 9.23
C ALA A 22 0.84 1.65 9.15
N GLY A 23 0.71 2.94 9.42
CA GLY A 23 -0.53 3.71 9.29
C GLY A 23 -1.03 3.79 7.86
N CYS A 24 -0.14 4.00 6.89
CA CYS A 24 -0.47 3.95 5.47
C CYS A 24 -0.97 2.56 5.05
N ALA A 25 -0.29 1.49 5.48
CA ALA A 25 -0.72 0.12 5.23
C ALA A 25 -2.10 -0.16 5.85
N ALA A 26 -2.32 0.22 7.12
CA ALA A 26 -3.60 0.05 7.80
C ALA A 26 -4.73 0.83 7.11
N ALA A 27 -4.48 2.08 6.73
CA ALA A 27 -5.44 2.90 6.00
C ALA A 27 -5.81 2.27 4.65
N PHE A 28 -4.83 1.72 3.93
CA PHE A 28 -5.07 1.01 2.68
C PHE A 28 -5.95 -0.23 2.89
N ILE A 29 -5.67 -1.03 3.92
CA ILE A 29 -6.49 -2.21 4.28
C ILE A 29 -7.94 -1.80 4.59
N VAL A 30 -8.15 -0.70 5.31
CA VAL A 30 -9.49 -0.16 5.57
C VAL A 30 -10.19 0.22 4.26
N ILE A 31 -9.48 0.86 3.33
CA ILE A 31 -10.04 1.23 2.03
C ILE A 31 -10.41 -0.01 1.21
N LEU A 32 -9.58 -1.06 1.22
CA LEU A 32 -9.95 -2.36 0.65
C LEU A 32 -11.21 -2.93 1.29
N GLY A 33 -11.35 -2.84 2.62
CA GLY A 33 -12.56 -3.24 3.33
C GLY A 33 -13.81 -2.47 2.89
N ILE A 34 -13.69 -1.16 2.69
CA ILE A 34 -14.78 -0.31 2.18
C ILE A 34 -15.13 -0.70 0.73
N ALA A 35 -14.15 -0.93 -0.13
CA ALA A 35 -14.37 -1.39 -1.51
C ALA A 35 -15.11 -2.74 -1.54
N ALA A 36 -14.67 -3.68 -0.69
CA ALA A 36 -15.27 -5.00 -0.52
C ALA A 36 -16.70 -4.95 0.08
N TYR A 37 -17.05 -3.89 0.81
CA TYR A 37 -18.42 -3.66 1.24
C TYR A 37 -19.34 -3.36 0.05
N TRP A 38 -18.91 -2.47 -0.86
CA TRP A 38 -19.66 -2.09 -2.06
C TRP A 38 -19.69 -3.17 -3.13
N ASP A 39 -18.57 -3.84 -3.41
CA ASP A 39 -18.50 -4.94 -4.36
C ASP A 39 -18.19 -6.25 -3.64
N ARG A 40 -19.18 -7.16 -3.62
CA ARG A 40 -19.05 -8.45 -2.94
C ARG A 40 -18.11 -9.42 -3.67
N THR A 41 -17.92 -9.24 -4.98
CA THR A 41 -17.16 -10.18 -5.82
C THR A 41 -15.67 -10.11 -5.52
N ILE A 42 -15.17 -8.97 -5.04
CA ILE A 42 -13.76 -8.73 -4.71
C ILE A 42 -13.44 -8.92 -3.22
N ARG A 43 -14.42 -9.30 -2.37
CA ARG A 43 -14.21 -9.47 -0.92
C ARG A 43 -13.08 -10.41 -0.58
N VAL A 44 -13.12 -11.62 -1.14
CA VAL A 44 -12.12 -12.66 -0.86
C VAL A 44 -10.75 -12.22 -1.39
N LEU A 45 -10.72 -11.66 -2.59
CA LEU A 45 -9.51 -11.10 -3.18
C LEU A 45 -8.87 -10.06 -2.24
N HIS A 46 -9.64 -9.09 -1.75
CA HIS A 46 -9.14 -8.03 -0.88
C HIS A 46 -8.66 -8.53 0.49
N VAL A 47 -9.24 -9.63 1.02
CA VAL A 47 -8.71 -10.28 2.22
C VAL A 47 -7.28 -10.78 1.96
N PHE A 48 -7.05 -11.50 0.87
CA PHE A 48 -5.71 -11.99 0.55
C PHE A 48 -4.76 -10.86 0.14
N GLU A 49 -5.24 -9.89 -0.62
CA GLU A 49 -4.50 -8.69 -1.00
C GLU A 49 -4.00 -7.91 0.21
N SER A 50 -4.74 -7.90 1.33
CA SER A 50 -4.35 -7.22 2.57
C SER A 50 -3.14 -7.85 3.28
N LEU A 51 -2.85 -9.14 3.07
CA LEU A 51 -1.81 -9.89 3.79
C LEU A 51 -0.41 -9.28 3.67
N PRO A 52 0.13 -8.97 2.46
CA PRO A 52 1.43 -8.32 2.36
C PRO A 52 1.50 -6.96 3.07
N PHE A 53 0.40 -6.20 3.11
CA PHE A 53 0.32 -4.93 3.84
C PHE A 53 0.31 -5.14 5.36
N ILE A 54 -0.38 -6.15 5.87
CA ILE A 54 -0.36 -6.52 7.30
C ILE A 54 1.06 -6.92 7.70
N VAL A 55 1.71 -7.80 6.92
CA VAL A 55 3.07 -8.25 7.18
C VAL A 55 4.05 -7.08 7.13
N ALA A 56 3.93 -6.20 6.13
CA ALA A 56 4.73 -4.99 6.04
C ALA A 56 4.54 -4.09 7.27
N ALA A 57 3.30 -3.82 7.68
CA ALA A 57 3.00 -3.00 8.85
C ALA A 57 3.64 -3.56 10.13
N VAL A 58 3.43 -4.85 10.41
CA VAL A 58 3.99 -5.53 11.59
C VAL A 58 5.52 -5.49 11.58
N LEU A 59 6.15 -5.73 10.44
CA LEU A 59 7.60 -5.74 10.32
C LEU A 59 8.21 -4.33 10.38
N CYS A 60 7.54 -3.30 9.82
CA CYS A 60 7.94 -1.90 9.95
C CYS A 60 7.90 -1.46 11.42
N LEU A 61 6.84 -1.81 12.16
CA LEU A 61 6.74 -1.52 13.60
C LEU A 61 7.80 -2.24 14.42
N ARG A 62 8.27 -3.40 13.96
CA ARG A 62 9.42 -4.14 14.52
C ARG A 62 10.78 -3.64 14.00
N GLN A 63 10.80 -2.57 13.20
CA GLN A 63 11.99 -1.97 12.61
C GLN A 63 12.82 -2.97 11.79
N HIS A 64 12.16 -3.94 11.18
CA HIS A 64 12.80 -4.99 10.39
C HIS A 64 12.88 -4.56 8.93
N LYS A 65 14.09 -4.63 8.33
CA LYS A 65 14.33 -4.15 6.96
C LYS A 65 13.40 -4.75 5.91
N VAL A 66 13.04 -6.03 6.05
CA VAL A 66 12.10 -6.73 5.16
C VAL A 66 10.71 -6.08 5.17
N GLY A 67 10.28 -5.51 6.31
CA GLY A 67 9.01 -4.81 6.40
C GLY A 67 8.93 -3.62 5.46
N TYR A 68 9.98 -2.78 5.45
CA TYR A 68 10.08 -1.66 4.52
C TYR A 68 10.15 -2.13 3.06
N MET A 69 10.90 -3.19 2.78
CA MET A 69 11.00 -3.74 1.43
C MET A 69 9.64 -4.25 0.94
N LEU A 70 8.92 -5.00 1.77
CA LEU A 70 7.57 -5.48 1.47
C LEU A 70 6.58 -4.33 1.32
N GLY A 71 6.63 -3.31 2.19
CA GLY A 71 5.75 -2.15 2.13
C GLY A 71 5.94 -1.37 0.82
N ALA A 72 7.20 -1.09 0.46
CA ALA A 72 7.52 -0.43 -0.81
C ALA A 72 7.14 -1.28 -2.02
N ALA A 73 7.47 -2.58 -2.02
CA ALA A 73 7.11 -3.49 -3.12
C ALA A 73 5.59 -3.59 -3.30
N SER A 74 4.83 -3.78 -2.22
CA SER A 74 3.37 -3.94 -2.26
C SER A 74 2.68 -2.65 -2.70
N GLY A 75 3.07 -1.51 -2.12
CA GLY A 75 2.50 -0.22 -2.49
C GLY A 75 2.82 0.17 -3.94
N ALA A 76 4.06 -0.05 -4.39
CA ALA A 76 4.49 0.27 -5.75
C ALA A 76 3.81 -0.65 -6.77
N PHE A 77 3.74 -1.95 -6.50
CA PHE A 77 3.09 -2.91 -7.38
C PHE A 77 1.59 -2.61 -7.53
N TRP A 78 0.91 -2.31 -6.42
CA TRP A 78 -0.49 -1.90 -6.46
C TRP A 78 -0.69 -0.61 -7.26
N LEU A 79 0.12 0.43 -7.00
CA LEU A 79 0.06 1.69 -7.74
C LEU A 79 0.31 1.49 -9.24
N TRP A 80 1.26 0.63 -9.59
CA TRP A 80 1.54 0.30 -10.98
C TRP A 80 0.33 -0.36 -11.64
N MET A 81 -0.28 -1.38 -11.04
CA MET A 81 -1.50 -2.00 -11.60
C MET A 81 -2.67 -1.02 -11.67
N ALA A 82 -2.98 -0.36 -10.57
CA ALA A 82 -4.16 0.51 -10.45
C ALA A 82 -4.03 1.82 -11.24
N GLY A 83 -2.80 2.30 -11.45
CA GLY A 83 -2.50 3.55 -12.15
C GLY A 83 -2.12 3.39 -13.62
N THR A 84 -1.48 2.27 -14.01
CA THR A 84 -0.96 2.09 -15.37
C THR A 84 -1.66 0.97 -16.15
N LEU A 85 -2.08 -0.11 -15.48
CA LEU A 85 -2.80 -1.22 -16.14
C LEU A 85 -4.32 -1.02 -16.11
N THR A 86 -4.80 -0.05 -15.33
CA THR A 86 -6.21 0.34 -15.27
C THR A 86 -6.37 1.85 -15.23
N THR A 87 -7.59 2.35 -15.41
CA THR A 87 -7.92 3.77 -15.24
C THR A 87 -8.43 4.10 -13.83
N PHE A 88 -8.37 3.16 -12.88
CA PHE A 88 -9.01 3.27 -11.58
C PHE A 88 -8.54 4.49 -10.79
N VAL A 89 -7.23 4.68 -10.63
CA VAL A 89 -6.66 5.82 -9.88
C VAL A 89 -7.01 7.15 -10.55
N ARG A 90 -6.83 7.24 -11.87
CA ARG A 90 -7.18 8.43 -12.65
C ARG A 90 -8.65 8.79 -12.47
N ASN A 91 -9.53 7.80 -12.61
CA ASN A 91 -10.96 7.99 -12.45
C ASN A 91 -11.29 8.49 -11.03
N GLY A 92 -10.63 7.96 -9.99
CA GLY A 92 -10.79 8.44 -8.61
C GLY A 92 -10.49 9.93 -8.45
N PHE A 93 -9.34 10.39 -8.96
CA PHE A 93 -8.96 11.81 -8.89
C PHE A 93 -9.93 12.71 -9.69
N GLU A 94 -10.45 12.24 -10.82
CA GLU A 94 -11.50 12.95 -11.55
C GLU A 94 -12.78 13.13 -10.70
N ARG A 95 -13.16 12.13 -9.90
CA ARG A 95 -14.35 12.22 -9.01
C ARG A 95 -14.10 13.11 -7.81
N VAL A 96 -12.88 13.14 -7.28
CA VAL A 96 -12.49 14.13 -6.27
C VAL A 96 -12.58 15.55 -6.84
N ALA A 97 -12.09 15.78 -8.06
CA ALA A 97 -12.20 17.07 -8.72
C ALA A 97 -13.66 17.48 -8.97
N MET A 98 -14.52 16.53 -9.35
CA MET A 98 -15.97 16.76 -9.50
C MET A 98 -16.60 17.17 -8.16
N LEU A 99 -16.31 16.44 -7.08
CA LEU A 99 -16.80 16.75 -5.73
C LEU A 99 -16.42 18.17 -5.32
N LEU A 100 -15.15 18.55 -5.52
CA LEU A 100 -14.64 19.88 -5.18
C LEU A 100 -15.29 21.00 -6.01
N ARG A 101 -15.65 20.73 -7.26
CA ARG A 101 -16.25 21.74 -8.17
C ARG A 101 -17.77 21.86 -8.02
N THR A 102 -18.46 20.76 -7.75
CA THR A 102 -19.93 20.67 -7.86
C THR A 102 -20.63 20.34 -6.55
N GLY A 103 -19.88 19.93 -5.52
CA GLY A 103 -20.43 19.44 -4.26
C GLY A 103 -21.08 18.06 -4.34
N HIS A 104 -21.06 17.39 -5.51
CA HIS A 104 -21.73 16.12 -5.75
C HIS A 104 -20.76 15.06 -6.31
N VAL A 105 -21.05 13.79 -6.02
CA VAL A 105 -20.35 12.61 -6.55
C VAL A 105 -21.38 11.63 -7.07
N ASP A 106 -21.23 11.24 -8.33
CA ASP A 106 -22.08 10.27 -9.03
C ASP A 106 -21.69 8.81 -8.71
N ARG A 107 -20.39 8.56 -8.46
CA ARG A 107 -19.81 7.23 -8.25
C ARG A 107 -18.88 7.18 -7.02
N PRO A 108 -19.43 7.03 -5.79
CA PRO A 108 -18.64 7.00 -4.56
C PRO A 108 -17.70 5.79 -4.47
N ASP A 109 -18.05 4.69 -5.15
CA ASP A 109 -17.23 3.48 -5.29
C ASP A 109 -15.90 3.74 -6.01
N ILE A 110 -15.86 4.72 -6.92
CA ILE A 110 -14.65 5.11 -7.66
C ILE A 110 -13.86 6.17 -6.90
N LEU A 111 -14.54 7.02 -6.13
CA LEU A 111 -13.92 8.08 -5.34
C LEU A 111 -12.81 7.55 -4.42
N ILE A 112 -12.99 6.36 -3.85
CA ILE A 112 -12.01 5.75 -2.94
C ILE A 112 -10.68 5.37 -3.60
N ALA A 113 -10.59 5.34 -4.93
CA ALA A 113 -9.34 5.09 -5.64
C ALA A 113 -8.28 6.17 -5.38
N ALA A 114 -8.71 7.43 -5.21
CA ALA A 114 -7.81 8.54 -4.92
C ALA A 114 -7.16 8.43 -3.52
N PRO A 115 -7.90 8.30 -2.41
CA PRO A 115 -7.28 8.09 -1.10
C PRO A 115 -6.49 6.78 -1.05
N ALA A 116 -6.92 5.72 -1.76
CA ALA A 116 -6.13 4.48 -1.89
C ALA A 116 -4.74 4.75 -2.47
N ALA A 117 -4.67 5.45 -3.60
CA ALA A 117 -3.40 5.83 -4.23
C ALA A 117 -2.52 6.70 -3.34
N CYS A 118 -3.12 7.65 -2.61
CA CYS A 118 -2.39 8.49 -1.66
C CYS A 118 -1.75 7.68 -0.54
N VAL A 119 -2.50 6.76 0.08
CA VAL A 119 -1.96 5.96 1.20
C VAL A 119 -0.98 4.91 0.73
N THR A 120 -1.14 4.30 -0.45
CA THR A 120 -0.12 3.39 -1.01
C THR A 120 1.13 4.14 -1.44
N GLY A 121 1.00 5.34 -2.01
CA GLY A 121 2.13 6.22 -2.30
C GLY A 121 2.88 6.63 -1.04
N GLY A 122 2.14 6.98 0.02
CA GLY A 122 2.69 7.23 1.35
C GLY A 122 3.42 6.00 1.91
N LEU A 123 2.83 4.80 1.80
CA LEU A 123 3.47 3.55 2.20
C LEU A 123 4.81 3.35 1.50
N VAL A 124 4.87 3.55 0.18
CA VAL A 124 6.12 3.45 -0.58
C VAL A 124 7.15 4.45 -0.05
N PHE A 125 6.76 5.72 0.04
CA PHE A 125 7.65 6.78 0.47
C PHE A 125 8.20 6.55 1.88
N PHE A 126 7.33 6.29 2.86
CA PHE A 126 7.75 6.07 4.25
C PHE A 126 8.50 4.76 4.43
N SER A 127 8.21 3.72 3.63
CA SER A 127 8.99 2.49 3.65
C SER A 127 10.41 2.72 3.14
N LEU A 128 10.58 3.40 1.99
CA LEU A 128 11.90 3.74 1.48
C LEU A 128 12.68 4.64 2.45
N TRP A 129 12.01 5.58 3.10
CA TRP A 129 12.63 6.40 4.14
C TRP A 129 12.98 5.60 5.40
N GLY A 130 12.09 4.73 5.87
CA GLY A 130 12.38 3.83 7.00
C GLY A 130 13.60 2.96 6.71
N TYR A 131 13.67 2.37 5.52
CA TYR A 131 14.82 1.59 5.07
C TYR A 131 16.11 2.43 4.95
N SER A 132 16.03 3.68 4.45
CA SER A 132 17.21 4.56 4.33
C SER A 132 17.84 4.90 5.68
N ARG A 133 17.12 4.69 6.78
CA ARG A 133 17.60 4.87 8.15
C ARG A 133 18.07 3.59 8.83
N ALA A 134 17.88 2.42 8.20
CA ALA A 134 18.40 1.17 8.69
C ALA A 134 19.94 1.21 8.78
N ARG A 135 20.48 0.71 9.90
CA ARG A 135 21.90 0.80 10.24
C ARG A 135 22.78 -0.18 9.45
N ASN A 136 22.21 -1.31 9.00
CA ASN A 136 22.92 -2.42 8.38
C ASN A 136 22.53 -2.58 6.91
N LYS A 137 22.86 -1.57 6.08
CA LYS A 137 22.64 -1.63 4.63
C LYS A 137 23.76 -2.41 3.97
N THR A 138 23.39 -3.33 3.09
CA THR A 138 24.30 -4.23 2.38
C THR A 138 23.89 -4.32 0.93
N TRP A 139 24.81 -4.64 0.02
CA TRP A 139 24.47 -4.89 -1.39
C TRP A 139 23.51 -6.07 -1.57
N SER A 140 23.54 -7.04 -0.65
CA SER A 140 22.57 -8.13 -0.60
C SER A 140 21.13 -7.65 -0.42
N ASP A 141 20.92 -6.43 0.10
CA ASP A 141 19.58 -5.87 0.26
C ASP A 141 18.91 -5.54 -1.08
N LEU A 142 19.69 -5.29 -2.14
CA LEU A 142 19.14 -5.15 -3.48
C LEU A 142 18.53 -6.47 -3.96
N GLY A 143 19.24 -7.59 -3.74
CA GLY A 143 18.73 -8.92 -4.03
C GLY A 143 17.49 -9.26 -3.20
N LEU A 144 17.47 -8.86 -1.93
CA LEU A 144 16.31 -9.04 -1.05
C LEU A 144 15.12 -8.18 -1.49
N PHE A 145 15.35 -6.96 -1.94
CA PHE A 145 14.30 -6.09 -2.47
C PHE A 145 13.73 -6.61 -3.79
N ALA A 146 14.59 -7.10 -4.68
CA ALA A 146 14.18 -7.77 -5.91
C ALA A 146 13.34 -9.02 -5.60
N ALA A 147 13.79 -9.85 -4.65
CA ALA A 147 13.05 -11.02 -4.20
C ALA A 147 11.68 -10.65 -3.59
N ALA A 148 11.61 -9.59 -2.76
CA ALA A 148 10.36 -9.08 -2.22
C ALA A 148 9.41 -8.61 -3.33
N THR A 149 9.93 -7.92 -4.35
CA THR A 149 9.15 -7.46 -5.50
C THR A 149 8.58 -8.62 -6.30
N VAL A 150 9.40 -9.62 -6.62
CA VAL A 150 8.96 -10.83 -7.32
C VAL A 150 7.94 -11.60 -6.49
N ALA A 151 8.16 -11.75 -5.19
CA ALA A 151 7.25 -12.45 -4.29
C ALA A 151 5.88 -11.74 -4.22
N VAL A 152 5.87 -10.42 -4.10
CA VAL A 152 4.63 -9.62 -4.14
C VAL A 152 3.93 -9.78 -5.49
N ALA A 153 4.64 -9.60 -6.60
CA ALA A 153 4.05 -9.73 -7.92
C ALA A 153 3.44 -11.12 -8.16
N ALA A 154 4.19 -12.19 -7.82
CA ALA A 154 3.71 -13.56 -7.91
C ALA A 154 2.49 -13.81 -7.02
N PHE A 155 2.51 -13.28 -5.79
CA PHE A 155 1.38 -13.38 -4.87
C PHE A 155 0.12 -12.71 -5.44
N PHE A 156 0.23 -11.49 -5.95
CA PHE A 156 -0.90 -10.78 -6.57
C PHE A 156 -1.45 -11.52 -7.80
N VAL A 157 -0.58 -12.02 -8.67
CA VAL A 157 -1.00 -12.83 -9.83
C VAL A 157 -1.71 -14.10 -9.37
N ALA A 158 -1.19 -14.78 -8.34
CA ALA A 158 -1.81 -16.00 -7.80
C ALA A 158 -3.20 -15.74 -7.21
N ILE A 159 -3.38 -14.66 -6.44
CA ILE A 159 -4.69 -14.33 -5.86
C ILE A 159 -5.69 -13.88 -6.93
N PHE A 160 -5.25 -13.18 -7.99
CA PHE A 160 -6.12 -12.89 -9.14
C PHE A 160 -6.52 -14.17 -9.86
N ALA A 161 -5.59 -15.08 -10.14
CA ALA A 161 -5.89 -16.36 -10.78
C ALA A 161 -6.89 -17.20 -9.96
N ALA A 162 -6.76 -17.20 -8.63
CA ALA A 162 -7.62 -17.98 -7.75
C ALA A 162 -9.01 -17.36 -7.50
N PHE A 163 -9.09 -16.04 -7.31
CA PHE A 163 -10.29 -15.40 -6.77
C PHE A 163 -10.95 -14.40 -7.72
N ALA A 164 -10.25 -13.92 -8.75
CA ALA A 164 -10.77 -12.95 -9.70
C ALA A 164 -10.06 -13.06 -11.07
N PRO A 165 -10.19 -14.20 -11.77
CA PRO A 165 -9.42 -14.49 -12.97
C PRO A 165 -9.66 -13.49 -14.10
N GLN A 166 -10.80 -12.78 -14.10
CA GLN A 166 -11.07 -11.69 -15.02
C GLN A 166 -10.01 -10.57 -14.96
N TYR A 167 -9.37 -10.34 -13.81
CA TYR A 167 -8.30 -9.35 -13.67
C TYR A 167 -7.00 -9.78 -14.34
N LEU A 168 -6.79 -11.07 -14.64
CA LEU A 168 -5.63 -11.50 -15.42
C LEU A 168 -5.60 -10.87 -16.83
N GLY A 169 -6.75 -10.44 -17.33
CA GLY A 169 -6.86 -9.70 -18.59
C GLY A 169 -5.97 -8.44 -18.64
N MET A 170 -5.74 -7.77 -17.51
CA MET A 170 -4.92 -6.55 -17.46
C MET A 170 -3.44 -6.81 -17.78
N PHE A 171 -2.97 -8.04 -17.58
CA PHE A 171 -1.57 -8.42 -17.85
C PHE A 171 -1.35 -8.88 -19.29
N LYS A 172 -2.41 -9.13 -20.08
CA LYS A 172 -2.26 -9.65 -21.45
C LYS A 172 -1.41 -8.76 -22.34
N HIS A 173 -1.46 -7.45 -22.15
CA HIS A 173 -0.65 -6.48 -22.89
C HIS A 173 0.86 -6.53 -22.57
N LEU A 174 1.24 -7.13 -21.44
CA LEU A 174 2.64 -7.26 -21.02
C LEU A 174 3.31 -8.52 -21.58
N PHE A 175 2.52 -9.57 -21.82
CA PHE A 175 2.98 -10.86 -22.35
C PHE A 175 2.64 -11.05 -23.83
N GLY A 176 1.90 -10.13 -24.43
CA GLY A 176 1.54 -10.09 -25.85
C GLY A 176 2.37 -9.05 -26.60
N ALA A 177 3.66 -9.33 -26.78
CA ALA A 177 4.53 -8.77 -27.80
C ALA A 177 5.45 -9.88 -28.33
#